data_AF-A0A5R9FQW7-F1
#
_entry.id   AF-A0A5R9FQW7-F1
#
_cell.length_a   1.000
_cell.length_b   1.000
_cell.length_c   1.000
_cell.angle_alpha   90.00
_cell.angle_beta   90.00
_cell.angle_gamma   90.00
#
_symmetry.space_group_name_H-M   'P 1'
#
loop_
_entity.id
_entity.type
_entity.pdbx_description
1 polymer ?
#
loop_
_entity_poly.entity_id
_entity_poly.type
_entity_poly.pdbx_seq_one_letter_code
_entity_poly.pdbx_strand_id
1 'polypeptide(L)'
;MPTEYEGAPARPSGEPLPTSKTTNAPEAPRIFACSVIAGGAGKTQDVINLAVEAAGRGHSVGVADFDPQRTASHILGYQDPPEGQPTIFDVLQGKHRLEEAVVPARYRIGEGEEDSAFRRIPNLDLLLGTPEMADAEVNLGLDPAGVLWLQNVLDEQLPQGRWDILFFDCGPTLGILLLSIAMVGPEVIGCIADEFKYIIGLQDLEDTLDKGARKFRRFGFKTEVQHILATNIPLDAQGNIRRSGGAVADDAIKAIRSNPDWHPKLLPIIRRKQRFKDTIVTQRPLRFLDPRNEALEDIAAVADALGIQRLNSTRKR
;
A
#
# COMPACT_ATOMS: atom_id res chain seq x y z
N MET A 1 21.70 11.54 30.58
CA MET A 1 23.00 11.48 29.89
C MET A 1 22.79 10.68 28.61
N PRO A 2 22.67 11.32 27.43
CA PRO A 2 22.49 10.60 26.17
C PRO A 2 23.87 10.14 25.65
N THR A 3 23.98 8.87 25.29
CA THR A 3 25.18 8.28 24.67
C THR A 3 25.22 8.64 23.19
N GLU A 4 26.31 9.29 22.78
CA GLU A 4 26.64 9.65 21.40
C GLU A 4 26.79 8.41 20.52
N TYR A 5 26.30 8.51 19.28
CA TYR A 5 26.44 7.48 18.25
C TYR A 5 27.64 7.88 17.37
N GLU A 6 28.78 7.21 17.55
CA GLU A 6 29.96 7.41 16.70
C GLU A 6 29.72 6.89 15.27
N GLY A 7 30.06 7.71 14.28
CA GLY A 7 29.84 7.44 12.86
C GLY A 7 30.66 6.25 12.35
N ALA A 8 30.03 5.42 11.50
CA ALA A 8 30.74 4.37 10.78
C ALA A 8 31.63 4.97 9.67
N PRO A 9 32.82 4.42 9.42
CA PRO A 9 33.76 4.96 8.44
C PRO A 9 33.25 4.78 7.00
N ALA A 10 33.63 5.73 6.14
CA ALA A 10 33.37 5.68 4.69
C ALA A 10 34.02 4.42 4.07
N ARG A 11 33.30 3.77 3.15
CA ARG A 11 33.82 2.63 2.39
C ARG A 11 34.96 3.06 1.44
N PRO A 12 36.08 2.32 1.39
CA PRO A 12 37.06 2.51 0.32
C PRO A 12 36.50 1.96 -1.00
N SER A 13 36.68 2.73 -2.08
CA SER A 13 36.29 2.36 -3.44
C SER A 13 37.23 1.29 -4.00
N GLY A 14 36.73 0.09 -4.31
CA GLY A 14 37.43 -0.83 -5.22
C GLY A 14 37.37 -2.34 -4.98
N GLU A 15 36.66 -2.87 -3.98
CA GLU A 15 36.61 -4.33 -3.78
C GLU A 15 35.38 -5.00 -4.45
N PRO A 16 35.55 -6.12 -5.19
CA PRO A 16 34.44 -6.87 -5.74
C PRO A 16 33.62 -7.56 -4.64
N LEU A 17 32.30 -7.47 -4.76
CA LEU A 17 31.34 -8.08 -3.84
C LEU A 17 31.52 -9.61 -3.76
N PRO A 18 31.46 -10.21 -2.55
CA PRO A 18 31.55 -11.66 -2.41
C PRO A 18 30.30 -12.34 -2.99
N THR A 19 30.53 -13.26 -3.94
CA THR A 19 29.50 -14.03 -4.64
C THR A 19 29.08 -15.26 -3.85
N SER A 20 27.98 -15.17 -3.12
CA SER A 20 27.25 -16.33 -2.58
C SER A 20 26.19 -16.77 -3.59
N LYS A 21 26.40 -17.92 -4.25
CA LYS A 21 25.41 -18.51 -5.16
C LYS A 21 24.30 -19.23 -4.37
N THR A 22 23.10 -18.68 -4.40
CA THR A 22 21.83 -19.45 -4.39
C THR A 22 20.95 -18.89 -5.51
N THR A 23 20.39 -19.80 -6.30
CA THR A 23 19.61 -19.57 -7.51
C THR A 23 18.43 -18.62 -7.30
N ASN A 24 18.35 -17.56 -8.10
CA ASN A 24 17.23 -17.14 -8.94
C ASN A 24 17.57 -15.75 -9.50
N ALA A 25 17.13 -15.44 -10.72
CA ALA A 25 17.10 -14.05 -11.16
C ALA A 25 16.36 -13.22 -10.09
N PRO A 26 16.71 -11.94 -9.85
CA PRO A 26 15.91 -11.11 -8.96
C PRO A 26 14.45 -11.13 -9.44
N GLU A 27 13.57 -11.73 -8.63
CA GLU A 27 12.15 -11.91 -8.95
C GLU A 27 11.47 -10.52 -9.03
N ALA A 28 10.46 -10.40 -9.90
CA ALA A 28 9.61 -9.21 -9.91
C ALA A 28 8.99 -8.98 -8.51
N PRO A 29 8.74 -7.72 -8.10
CA PRO A 29 8.17 -7.48 -6.78
C PRO A 29 6.84 -8.20 -6.61
N ARG A 30 6.55 -8.65 -5.38
CA ARG A 30 5.17 -8.99 -5.02
C ARG A 30 4.37 -7.68 -4.92
N ILE A 31 3.32 -7.57 -5.73
CA ILE A 31 2.48 -6.37 -5.79
C ILE A 31 1.19 -6.64 -5.01
N PHE A 32 0.88 -5.77 -4.05
CA PHE A 32 -0.41 -5.78 -3.35
C PHE A 32 -1.21 -4.54 -3.74
N ALA A 33 -2.47 -4.73 -4.14
CA ALA A 33 -3.37 -3.63 -4.44
C ALA A 33 -4.49 -3.59 -3.39
N CYS A 34 -4.45 -2.58 -2.52
CA CYS A 34 -5.52 -2.40 -1.55
C CYS A 34 -6.61 -1.53 -2.17
N SER A 35 -7.84 -2.04 -2.20
CA SER A 35 -8.99 -1.34 -2.77
C SER A 35 -10.15 -1.29 -1.78
N VAL A 36 -10.90 -0.18 -1.79
CA VAL A 36 -12.07 0.04 -0.91
C VAL A 36 -13.15 0.80 -1.68
N ILE A 37 -14.42 0.45 -1.48
CA ILE A 37 -15.53 0.96 -2.32
C ILE A 37 -16.47 1.92 -1.59
N ALA A 38 -16.27 2.10 -0.29
CA ALA A 38 -16.84 3.22 0.45
C ALA A 38 -15.72 3.94 1.18
N GLY A 39 -15.64 5.28 1.06
CA GLY A 39 -14.65 6.07 1.78
C GLY A 39 -14.66 5.77 3.28
N GLY A 40 -13.48 5.86 3.92
CA GLY A 40 -13.38 5.81 5.38
C GLY A 40 -13.16 4.45 6.03
N ALA A 41 -12.99 3.35 5.28
CA ALA A 41 -12.64 2.05 5.89
C ALA A 41 -11.28 2.05 6.60
N GLY A 42 -10.32 2.87 6.12
CA GLY A 42 -8.94 2.90 6.64
C GLY A 42 -7.89 2.32 5.69
N LYS A 43 -8.26 1.94 4.45
CA LYS A 43 -7.38 1.40 3.39
C LYS A 43 -6.00 2.07 3.31
N THR A 44 -5.94 3.38 3.09
CA THR A 44 -4.66 4.09 2.93
C THR A 44 -3.77 3.96 4.16
N GLN A 45 -4.37 3.93 5.36
CA GLN A 45 -3.63 3.66 6.58
C GLN A 45 -3.10 2.24 6.61
N ASP A 46 -3.90 1.27 6.18
CA ASP A 46 -3.49 -0.13 6.16
C ASP A 46 -2.35 -0.34 5.16
N VAL A 47 -2.44 0.24 3.95
CA VAL A 47 -1.35 0.27 2.96
C VAL A 47 -0.07 0.80 3.60
N ILE A 48 -0.12 1.99 4.20
CA ILE A 48 1.07 2.63 4.76
C ILE A 48 1.64 1.82 5.93
N ASN A 49 0.80 1.36 6.85
CA ASN A 49 1.30 0.66 8.02
C ASN A 49 1.81 -0.74 7.67
N LEU A 50 1.22 -1.43 6.69
CA LEU A 50 1.76 -2.67 6.14
C LEU A 50 3.09 -2.43 5.41
N ALA A 51 3.20 -1.34 4.65
CA ALA A 51 4.45 -0.96 3.98
C ALA A 51 5.56 -0.63 4.99
N VAL A 52 5.26 0.12 6.05
CA VAL A 52 6.19 0.42 7.15
C VAL A 52 6.58 -0.85 7.91
N GLU A 53 5.64 -1.77 8.14
CA GLU A 53 5.93 -3.07 8.76
C GLU A 53 6.84 -3.93 7.88
N ALA A 54 6.54 -4.03 6.58
CA ALA A 54 7.36 -4.75 5.60
C ALA A 54 8.78 -4.16 5.49
N ALA A 55 8.92 -2.84 5.44
CA ALA A 55 10.21 -2.17 5.41
C ALA A 55 11.01 -2.41 6.72
N GLY A 56 10.31 -2.39 7.87
CA GLY A 56 10.88 -2.74 9.18
C GLY A 56 11.27 -4.22 9.32
N ARG A 57 10.70 -5.10 8.48
CA ARG A 57 11.08 -6.51 8.33
C ARG A 57 12.27 -6.72 7.38
N GLY A 58 12.80 -5.65 6.79
CA GLY A 58 14.02 -5.65 5.98
C GLY A 58 13.81 -5.71 4.48
N HIS A 59 12.56 -5.74 4.01
CA HIS A 59 12.22 -5.71 2.58
C HIS A 59 12.49 -4.31 2.00
N SER A 60 12.91 -4.22 0.74
CA SER A 60 12.79 -2.97 -0.02
C SER A 60 11.35 -2.81 -0.50
N VAL A 61 10.71 -1.71 -0.13
CA VAL A 61 9.26 -1.51 -0.32
C VAL A 61 8.99 -0.24 -1.10
N GLY A 62 8.07 -0.32 -2.06
CA GLY A 62 7.48 0.86 -2.70
C GLY A 62 6.00 1.01 -2.31
N VAL A 63 5.51 2.25 -2.27
CA VAL A 63 4.07 2.57 -2.22
C VAL A 63 3.75 3.46 -3.41
N ALA A 64 2.75 3.11 -4.23
CA ALA A 64 2.22 3.98 -5.27
C ALA A 64 0.85 4.53 -4.85
N ASP A 65 0.72 5.85 -4.85
CA ASP A 65 -0.51 6.53 -4.44
C ASP A 65 -1.36 6.90 -5.67
N PHE A 66 -2.34 6.05 -5.98
CA PHE A 66 -3.25 6.23 -7.11
C PHE A 66 -4.53 6.97 -6.73
N ASP A 67 -4.66 7.44 -5.48
CA ASP A 67 -5.84 8.18 -5.01
C ASP A 67 -5.65 9.68 -5.29
N PRO A 68 -6.59 10.35 -6.00
CA PRO A 68 -6.53 11.81 -6.19
C PRO A 68 -6.48 12.61 -4.88
N GLN A 69 -6.92 12.03 -3.76
CA GLN A 69 -6.82 12.64 -2.43
C GLN A 69 -5.41 12.59 -1.84
N ARG A 70 -4.50 11.80 -2.42
CA ARG A 70 -3.08 11.71 -2.05
C ARG A 70 -2.81 11.43 -0.58
N THR A 71 -3.72 10.71 0.07
CA THR A 71 -3.64 10.52 1.52
C THR A 71 -2.39 9.72 1.89
N ALA A 72 -1.95 8.79 1.03
CA ALA A 72 -0.71 8.05 1.27
C ALA A 72 0.50 8.97 1.22
N SER A 73 0.59 9.81 0.19
CA SER A 73 1.66 10.80 0.04
C SER A 73 1.70 11.77 1.21
N HIS A 74 0.54 12.26 1.65
CA HIS A 74 0.42 13.17 2.79
C HIS A 74 1.00 12.56 4.07
N ILE A 75 0.56 11.34 4.44
CA ILE A 75 1.03 10.66 5.66
C ILE A 75 2.53 10.35 5.58
N LEU A 76 3.05 10.08 4.38
CA LEU A 76 4.47 9.82 4.11
C LEU A 76 5.30 11.10 3.90
N GLY A 77 4.78 12.24 4.37
CA GLY A 77 5.53 13.48 4.53
C GLY A 77 5.61 14.37 3.30
N TYR A 78 4.66 14.22 2.38
CA TYR A 78 4.53 15.06 1.18
C TYR A 78 3.10 15.59 1.10
N GLN A 79 2.90 16.83 1.57
CA GLN A 79 1.58 17.47 1.49
C GLN A 79 1.17 17.73 0.04
N ASP A 80 2.12 18.21 -0.76
CA ASP A 80 2.02 18.34 -2.20
C ASP A 80 3.31 17.82 -2.85
N PRO A 81 3.29 17.46 -4.14
CA PRO A 81 4.50 17.15 -4.88
C PRO A 81 5.48 18.34 -4.79
N PRO A 82 6.77 18.11 -4.44
CA PRO A 82 7.78 19.15 -4.52
C PRO A 82 7.84 19.80 -5.90
N GLU A 83 8.27 21.05 -5.98
CA GLU A 83 8.34 21.77 -7.26
C GLU A 83 9.18 20.99 -8.29
N GLY A 84 8.60 20.73 -9.46
CA GLY A 84 9.24 20.00 -10.54
C GLY A 84 9.40 18.48 -10.31
N GLN A 85 8.92 17.94 -9.19
CA GLN A 85 8.97 16.51 -8.90
C GLN A 85 7.84 15.78 -9.66
N PRO A 86 8.17 14.85 -10.58
CA PRO A 86 7.16 14.06 -11.28
C PRO A 86 6.37 13.17 -10.33
N THR A 87 5.14 12.86 -10.74
CA THR A 87 4.18 12.04 -10.00
C THR A 87 3.83 10.77 -10.77
N ILE A 88 3.12 9.83 -10.14
CA ILE A 88 2.66 8.61 -10.81
C ILE A 88 1.77 8.91 -12.02
N PHE A 89 1.03 10.03 -11.98
CA PHE A 89 0.22 10.48 -13.10
C PHE A 89 1.06 10.85 -14.33
N ASP A 90 2.16 11.58 -14.12
CA ASP A 90 3.05 11.98 -15.20
C ASP A 90 3.73 10.78 -15.86
N VAL A 91 4.07 9.77 -15.05
CA VAL A 91 4.60 8.49 -15.52
C VAL A 91 3.56 7.74 -16.34
N LEU A 92 2.31 7.65 -15.87
CA LEU A 92 1.22 7.02 -16.63
C LEU A 92 0.99 7.69 -17.98
N GLN A 93 1.15 9.02 -18.06
CA GLN A 93 1.06 9.76 -19.33
C GLN A 93 2.29 9.62 -20.24
N GLY A 94 3.34 8.90 -19.81
CA GLY A 94 4.58 8.76 -20.55
C GLY A 94 5.39 10.06 -20.65
N LYS A 95 5.14 11.05 -19.76
CA LYS A 95 5.89 12.31 -19.73
C LYS A 95 7.22 12.19 -19.01
N HIS A 96 7.30 11.29 -18.04
CA HIS A 96 8.47 11.05 -17.20
C HIS A 96 8.68 9.56 -16.98
N ARG A 97 9.92 9.17 -16.64
CA ARG A 97 10.24 7.79 -16.28
C ARG A 97 9.80 7.48 -14.86
N LEU A 98 9.52 6.19 -14.59
CA LEU A 98 9.11 5.69 -13.28
C LEU A 98 10.03 6.16 -12.15
N GLU A 99 11.35 5.98 -12.30
CA GLU A 99 12.34 6.34 -11.28
C GLU A 99 12.42 7.84 -11.00
N GLU A 100 12.00 8.69 -11.94
CA GLU A 100 11.97 10.14 -11.71
C GLU A 100 10.84 10.52 -10.75
N ALA A 101 9.77 9.73 -10.67
CA ALA A 101 8.64 9.96 -9.77
C ALA A 101 8.81 9.32 -8.38
N VAL A 102 9.92 8.62 -8.14
CA VAL A 102 10.20 7.94 -6.88
C VAL A 102 10.88 8.89 -5.90
N VAL A 103 10.30 9.01 -4.70
CA VAL A 103 10.86 9.76 -3.58
C VAL A 103 10.99 8.88 -2.34
N PRO A 104 11.95 9.15 -1.44
CA PRO A 104 12.05 8.40 -0.19
C PRO A 104 10.86 8.70 0.72
N ALA A 105 10.17 7.68 1.22
CA ALA A 105 9.11 7.90 2.19
C ALA A 105 9.69 8.49 3.49
N ARG A 106 8.98 9.43 4.11
CA ARG A 106 9.44 10.14 5.29
C ARG A 106 8.31 10.38 6.28
N TYR A 107 8.65 10.76 7.50
CA TYR A 107 7.69 11.12 8.52
C TYR A 107 8.16 12.37 9.27
N ARG A 108 7.20 13.18 9.71
CA ARG A 108 7.50 14.45 10.37
C ARG A 108 8.13 14.21 11.73
N ILE A 109 9.20 14.92 12.06
CA ILE A 109 9.87 14.94 13.36
C ILE A 109 9.92 16.33 14.01
N GLY A 110 9.64 17.39 13.25
CA GLY A 110 9.61 18.78 13.72
C GLY A 110 8.49 19.61 13.09
N GLU A 111 8.50 20.91 13.40
CA GLU A 111 7.63 21.93 12.78
C GLU A 111 8.23 22.39 11.44
N GLY A 112 7.43 23.00 10.56
CA GLY A 112 7.88 23.51 9.25
C GLY A 112 7.77 22.51 8.10
N GLU A 113 7.91 22.96 6.85
CA GLU A 113 7.81 22.13 5.64
C GLU A 113 9.19 21.77 5.04
N GLU A 114 10.26 22.29 5.64
CA GLU A 114 11.62 22.02 5.20
C GLU A 114 12.06 20.57 5.46
N ASP A 115 13.02 20.07 4.69
CA ASP A 115 13.50 18.68 4.78
C ASP A 115 14.00 18.29 6.19
N SER A 116 14.52 19.24 6.97
CA SER A 116 14.96 19.00 8.35
C SER A 116 13.82 18.68 9.32
N ALA A 117 12.58 19.07 8.97
CA ALA A 117 11.39 18.73 9.75
C ALA A 117 10.96 17.27 9.55
N PHE A 118 11.60 16.51 8.64
CA PHE A 118 11.25 15.14 8.30
C PHE A 118 12.42 14.17 8.48
N ARG A 119 12.09 12.90 8.72
CA ARG A 119 13.05 11.78 8.73
C ARG A 119 12.61 10.70 7.76
N ARG A 120 13.56 10.20 6.97
CA ARG A 120 13.31 9.08 6.04
C ARG A 120 12.96 7.80 6.79
N ILE A 121 12.05 7.02 6.22
CA ILE A 121 11.74 5.66 6.65
C ILE A 121 12.67 4.72 5.86
N PRO A 122 13.59 3.99 6.52
CA PRO A 122 14.51 3.11 5.81
C PRO A 122 13.78 2.05 4.99
N ASN A 123 14.31 1.73 3.80
CA ASN A 123 13.79 0.73 2.86
C ASN A 123 12.37 1.00 2.33
N LEU A 124 11.84 2.21 2.48
CA LEU A 124 10.52 2.56 1.99
C LEU A 124 10.59 3.76 1.03
N ASP A 125 10.13 3.52 -0.19
CA ASP A 125 9.98 4.54 -1.22
C ASP A 125 8.50 4.80 -1.52
N LEU A 126 8.23 5.94 -2.14
CA LEU A 126 6.92 6.42 -2.53
C LEU A 126 6.95 6.88 -3.99
N LEU A 127 5.97 6.42 -4.77
CA LEU A 127 5.59 7.06 -6.03
C LEU A 127 4.47 8.05 -5.72
N LEU A 128 4.79 9.34 -5.87
CA LEU A 128 3.93 10.43 -5.42
C LEU A 128 2.59 10.42 -6.14
N GLY A 129 1.52 10.53 -5.35
CA GLY A 129 0.18 10.80 -5.84
C GLY A 129 -0.01 12.27 -6.16
N THR A 130 -1.02 12.58 -6.97
CA THR A 130 -1.33 13.95 -7.42
C THR A 130 -2.84 14.13 -7.59
N PRO A 131 -3.45 15.32 -7.37
CA PRO A 131 -4.89 15.46 -7.58
C PRO A 131 -5.32 15.22 -9.03
N GLU A 132 -4.42 15.43 -9.99
CA GLU A 132 -4.62 15.14 -11.41
C GLU A 132 -4.86 13.64 -11.70
N MET A 133 -4.63 12.74 -10.73
CA MET A 133 -5.10 11.35 -10.85
C MET A 133 -6.60 11.24 -11.09
N ALA A 134 -7.40 12.28 -10.76
CA ALA A 134 -8.81 12.35 -11.13
C ALA A 134 -9.03 12.33 -12.65
N ASP A 135 -8.10 12.91 -13.42
CA ASP A 135 -8.13 12.93 -14.89
C ASP A 135 -7.59 11.63 -15.49
N ALA A 136 -6.88 10.80 -14.70
CA ALA A 136 -6.35 9.52 -15.18
C ALA A 136 -7.49 8.63 -15.69
N GLU A 137 -8.60 8.57 -14.96
CA GLU A 137 -9.79 7.79 -15.35
C GLU A 137 -10.31 8.16 -16.75
N VAL A 138 -10.32 9.46 -17.06
CA VAL A 138 -10.74 9.96 -18.38
C VAL A 138 -9.69 9.63 -19.43
N ASN A 139 -8.42 9.91 -19.16
CA ASN A 139 -7.33 9.72 -20.12
C ASN A 139 -7.14 8.25 -20.51
N LEU A 140 -7.12 7.35 -19.51
CA LEU A 140 -7.08 5.90 -19.75
C LEU A 140 -8.33 5.40 -20.49
N GLY A 141 -9.49 6.04 -20.29
CA GLY A 141 -10.73 5.66 -20.95
C GLY A 141 -10.82 6.07 -22.42
N LEU A 142 -10.12 7.14 -22.81
CA LEU A 142 -10.06 7.65 -24.18
C LEU A 142 -9.09 6.86 -25.07
N ASP A 143 -8.07 6.24 -24.50
CA ASP A 143 -7.13 5.37 -25.21
C ASP A 143 -7.64 3.91 -25.21
N PRO A 144 -7.85 3.27 -26.37
CA PRO A 144 -8.17 1.84 -26.45
C PRO A 144 -7.17 0.92 -25.73
N ALA A 145 -5.90 1.34 -25.59
CA ALA A 145 -4.85 0.65 -24.87
C ALA A 145 -4.60 1.22 -23.46
N GLY A 146 -5.43 2.15 -22.98
CA GLY A 146 -5.26 2.82 -21.69
C GLY A 146 -5.13 1.86 -20.51
N VAL A 147 -5.88 0.76 -20.53
CA VAL A 147 -5.81 -0.29 -19.49
C VAL A 147 -4.42 -0.95 -19.38
N LEU A 148 -3.57 -0.84 -20.40
CA LEU A 148 -2.22 -1.41 -20.42
C LEU A 148 -1.15 -0.41 -19.98
N TRP A 149 -1.49 0.88 -19.77
CA TRP A 149 -0.51 1.92 -19.49
C TRP A 149 0.38 1.59 -18.29
N LEU A 150 -0.20 1.18 -17.16
CA LEU A 150 0.60 0.84 -15.97
C LEU A 150 1.44 -0.42 -16.20
N GLN A 151 0.89 -1.45 -16.86
CA GLN A 151 1.62 -2.67 -17.18
C GLN A 151 2.86 -2.35 -18.03
N ASN A 152 2.70 -1.57 -19.10
CA ASN A 152 3.80 -1.16 -19.97
C ASN A 152 4.85 -0.37 -19.19
N VAL A 153 4.44 0.57 -18.33
CA VAL A 153 5.37 1.31 -17.45
C VAL A 153 6.18 0.35 -16.59
N LEU A 154 5.54 -0.60 -15.91
CA LEU A 154 6.26 -1.52 -15.02
C LEU A 154 7.16 -2.47 -15.81
N ASP A 155 6.68 -3.05 -16.91
CA ASP A 155 7.44 -3.99 -17.73
C ASP A 155 8.66 -3.35 -18.39
N GLU A 156 8.54 -2.09 -18.82
CA GLU A 156 9.62 -1.38 -19.53
C GLU A 156 10.59 -0.68 -18.58
N GLN A 157 10.10 -0.18 -17.44
CA GLN A 157 10.83 0.81 -16.66
C GLN A 157 11.18 0.38 -15.24
N LEU A 158 10.55 -0.65 -14.68
CA LEU A 158 10.85 -1.11 -13.33
C LEU A 158 12.12 -1.96 -13.31
N PRO A 159 13.22 -1.51 -12.67
CA PRO A 159 14.41 -2.32 -12.59
C PRO A 159 14.17 -3.58 -11.74
N GLN A 160 14.69 -4.72 -12.20
CA GLN A 160 14.62 -5.96 -11.43
C GLN A 160 15.28 -5.78 -10.06
N GLY A 161 14.61 -6.23 -9.00
CA GLY A 161 15.10 -6.11 -7.63
C GLY A 161 15.03 -4.69 -7.03
N ARG A 162 14.40 -3.72 -7.70
CA ARG A 162 14.18 -2.36 -7.15
C ARG A 162 13.43 -2.41 -5.82
N TRP A 163 12.36 -3.20 -5.78
CA TRP A 163 11.55 -3.48 -4.60
C TRP A 163 11.32 -4.99 -4.48
N ASP A 164 11.38 -5.50 -3.25
CA ASP A 164 10.92 -6.84 -2.92
C ASP A 164 9.36 -6.84 -2.89
N ILE A 165 8.75 -5.72 -2.46
CA ILE A 165 7.28 -5.55 -2.31
C ILE A 165 6.84 -4.18 -2.82
N LEU A 166 5.72 -4.12 -3.55
CA LEU A 166 5.10 -2.88 -4.01
C LEU A 166 3.63 -2.82 -3.58
N PHE A 167 3.25 -1.80 -2.84
CA PHE A 167 1.85 -1.57 -2.45
C PHE A 167 1.21 -0.49 -3.32
N PHE A 168 0.00 -0.74 -3.79
CA PHE A 168 -0.82 0.25 -4.49
C PHE A 168 -1.95 0.72 -3.59
N ASP A 169 -1.97 2.02 -3.31
CA ASP A 169 -3.07 2.68 -2.63
C ASP A 169 -4.10 3.14 -3.67
N CYS A 170 -5.12 2.30 -3.92
CA CYS A 170 -6.11 2.58 -4.95
C CYS A 170 -7.22 3.46 -4.39
N GLY A 171 -7.58 4.57 -5.05
CA GLY A 171 -8.75 5.37 -4.67
C GLY A 171 -10.07 4.58 -4.76
N PRO A 172 -11.21 5.16 -4.35
CA PRO A 172 -12.52 4.48 -4.35
C PRO A 172 -13.14 4.29 -5.76
N THR A 173 -12.30 4.20 -6.80
CA THR A 173 -12.70 4.16 -8.19
C THR A 173 -12.88 2.72 -8.67
N LEU A 174 -14.03 2.41 -9.28
CA LEU A 174 -14.33 1.10 -9.91
C LEU A 174 -14.24 1.16 -11.44
N GLY A 175 -13.31 1.99 -11.91
CA GLY A 175 -13.19 2.39 -13.30
C GLY A 175 -12.02 1.75 -14.03
N ILE A 176 -11.63 2.35 -15.15
CA ILE A 176 -10.51 1.88 -15.98
C ILE A 176 -9.19 1.95 -15.22
N LEU A 177 -9.01 2.89 -14.28
CA LEU A 177 -7.80 2.96 -13.46
C LEU A 177 -7.64 1.69 -12.60
N LEU A 178 -8.71 1.23 -11.96
CA LEU A 178 -8.70 -0.03 -11.21
C LEU A 178 -8.40 -1.22 -12.13
N LEU A 179 -8.97 -1.25 -13.34
CA LEU A 179 -8.70 -2.31 -14.30
C LEU A 179 -7.26 -2.29 -14.82
N SER A 180 -6.67 -1.10 -14.97
CA SER A 180 -5.26 -0.91 -15.33
C SER A 180 -4.33 -1.41 -14.22
N ILE A 181 -4.66 -1.09 -12.97
CA ILE A 181 -3.98 -1.65 -11.79
C ILE A 181 -4.13 -3.16 -11.75
N ALA A 182 -5.33 -3.70 -11.95
CA ALA A 182 -5.56 -5.13 -11.94
C ALA A 182 -4.85 -5.85 -13.12
N MET A 183 -4.60 -5.17 -14.23
CA MET A 183 -3.89 -5.75 -15.38
C MET A 183 -2.46 -6.18 -15.05
N VAL A 184 -1.79 -5.50 -14.09
CA VAL A 184 -0.41 -5.86 -13.70
C VAL A 184 -0.33 -7.13 -12.86
N GLY A 185 -1.48 -7.75 -12.53
CA GLY A 185 -1.56 -8.99 -11.76
C GLY A 185 -1.25 -8.86 -10.25
N PRO A 186 -1.72 -7.82 -9.54
CA PRO A 186 -1.48 -7.71 -8.10
C PRO A 186 -2.29 -8.73 -7.29
N GLU A 187 -1.83 -9.00 -6.06
CA GLU A 187 -2.67 -9.55 -5.00
C GLU A 187 -3.61 -8.45 -4.47
N VAL A 188 -4.87 -8.49 -4.87
CA VAL A 188 -5.91 -7.54 -4.45
C VAL A 188 -6.40 -7.86 -3.04
N ILE A 189 -6.38 -6.82 -2.19
CA ILE A 189 -6.89 -6.85 -0.82
C ILE A 189 -8.16 -5.98 -0.75
N GLY A 190 -9.32 -6.63 -0.63
CA GLY A 190 -10.60 -5.97 -0.39
C GLY A 190 -10.69 -5.46 1.05
N CYS A 191 -10.61 -4.14 1.22
CA CYS A 191 -10.63 -3.51 2.54
C CYS A 191 -12.06 -3.21 2.98
N ILE A 192 -12.44 -3.65 4.19
CA ILE A 192 -13.79 -3.47 4.75
C ILE A 192 -13.74 -3.01 6.22
N ALA A 193 -14.77 -2.29 6.65
CA ALA A 193 -14.97 -1.92 8.06
C ALA A 193 -16.32 -2.47 8.58
N ASP A 194 -16.77 -1.99 9.75
CA ASP A 194 -17.84 -2.59 10.54
C ASP A 194 -19.27 -2.31 10.02
N GLU A 195 -19.43 -1.55 8.92
CA GLU A 195 -20.73 -1.23 8.33
C GLU A 195 -21.08 -2.11 7.11
N PHE A 196 -22.36 -2.46 6.94
CA PHE A 196 -22.82 -3.33 5.83
C PHE A 196 -22.53 -2.75 4.42
N LYS A 197 -22.43 -1.42 4.28
CA LYS A 197 -22.05 -0.78 3.00
C LYS A 197 -20.71 -1.29 2.43
N TYR A 198 -19.79 -1.73 3.30
CA TYR A 198 -18.51 -2.28 2.88
C TYR A 198 -18.65 -3.69 2.27
N ILE A 199 -19.71 -4.44 2.61
CA ILE A 199 -20.03 -5.71 1.98
C ILE A 199 -20.54 -5.51 0.56
N ILE A 200 -21.46 -4.55 0.38
CA ILE A 200 -21.94 -4.15 -0.96
C ILE A 200 -20.74 -3.70 -1.80
N GLY A 201 -19.87 -2.89 -1.20
CA GLY A 201 -18.64 -2.48 -1.84
C GLY A 201 -17.79 -3.67 -2.29
N LEU A 202 -17.49 -4.62 -1.41
CA LEU A 202 -16.71 -5.80 -1.79
C LEU A 202 -17.29 -6.56 -3.00
N GLN A 203 -18.63 -6.67 -3.09
CA GLN A 203 -19.30 -7.28 -4.24
C GLN A 203 -19.08 -6.46 -5.53
N ASP A 204 -19.20 -5.14 -5.46
CA ASP A 204 -18.94 -4.26 -6.59
C ASP A 204 -17.47 -4.37 -7.08
N LEU A 205 -16.52 -4.66 -6.16
CA LEU A 205 -15.12 -4.92 -6.51
C LEU A 205 -15.01 -6.16 -7.39
N GLU A 206 -15.55 -7.27 -6.88
CA GLU A 206 -15.50 -8.57 -7.53
C GLU A 206 -16.18 -8.50 -8.90
N ASP A 207 -17.37 -7.88 -8.98
CA ASP A 207 -18.09 -7.66 -10.23
C ASP A 207 -17.28 -6.85 -11.26
N THR A 208 -16.52 -5.85 -10.80
CA THR A 208 -15.70 -5.01 -11.67
C THR A 208 -14.50 -5.78 -12.19
N LEU A 209 -13.79 -6.51 -11.32
CA LEU A 209 -12.68 -7.39 -11.70
C LEU A 209 -13.14 -8.48 -12.65
N ASP A 210 -14.31 -9.08 -12.43
CA ASP A 210 -14.92 -10.09 -13.29
C ASP A 210 -15.26 -9.54 -14.68
N LYS A 211 -15.81 -8.32 -14.76
CA LYS A 211 -16.04 -7.63 -16.04
C LYS A 211 -14.70 -7.39 -16.75
N GLY A 212 -13.67 -6.97 -16.01
CA GLY A 212 -12.31 -6.82 -16.50
C GLY A 212 -11.75 -8.12 -17.07
N ALA A 213 -11.85 -9.21 -16.31
CA ALA A 213 -11.40 -10.54 -16.71
C ALA A 213 -12.09 -11.02 -17.99
N ARG A 214 -13.40 -10.81 -18.13
CA ARG A 214 -14.12 -11.14 -19.37
C ARG A 214 -13.68 -10.28 -20.55
N LYS A 215 -13.55 -8.96 -20.36
CA LYS A 215 -13.23 -8.00 -21.42
C LYS A 215 -11.79 -8.11 -21.90
N PHE A 216 -10.85 -8.30 -20.97
CA PHE A 216 -9.41 -8.24 -21.21
C PHE A 216 -8.69 -9.59 -21.08
N ARG A 217 -9.42 -10.71 -21.06
CA ARG A 217 -8.86 -12.08 -21.01
C ARG A 217 -7.71 -12.31 -21.99
N ARG A 218 -7.83 -11.78 -23.22
CA ARG A 218 -6.82 -11.94 -24.28
C ARG A 218 -5.51 -11.22 -23.99
N PHE A 219 -5.52 -10.24 -23.09
CA PHE A 219 -4.36 -9.48 -22.64
C PHE A 219 -3.78 -10.02 -21.32
N GLY A 220 -4.21 -11.20 -20.88
CA GLY A 220 -3.64 -11.85 -19.70
C GLY A 220 -4.27 -11.48 -18.36
N PHE A 221 -5.36 -10.71 -18.36
CA PHE A 221 -6.09 -10.36 -17.13
C PHE A 221 -6.57 -11.61 -16.38
N LYS A 222 -6.14 -11.78 -15.13
CA LYS A 222 -6.49 -12.91 -14.25
C LYS A 222 -6.71 -12.51 -12.79
N THR A 223 -6.82 -11.21 -12.53
CA THR A 223 -6.84 -10.67 -11.17
C THR A 223 -8.24 -10.77 -10.57
N GLU A 224 -8.32 -11.32 -9.38
CA GLU A 224 -9.51 -11.44 -8.54
C GLU A 224 -9.21 -10.86 -7.16
N VAL A 225 -10.19 -10.83 -6.24
CA VAL A 225 -9.89 -10.54 -4.83
C VAL A 225 -9.27 -11.79 -4.19
N GLN A 226 -8.01 -11.73 -3.77
CA GLN A 226 -7.34 -12.84 -3.08
C GLN A 226 -7.46 -12.74 -1.56
N HIS A 227 -7.53 -11.52 -1.02
CA HIS A 227 -7.57 -11.29 0.42
C HIS A 227 -8.65 -10.28 0.80
N ILE A 228 -9.20 -10.41 2.00
CA ILE A 228 -10.15 -9.46 2.60
C ILE A 228 -9.57 -8.97 3.92
N LEU A 229 -9.42 -7.67 4.06
CA LEU A 229 -8.90 -7.04 5.29
C LEU A 229 -10.03 -6.29 6.00
N ALA A 230 -10.46 -6.85 7.13
CA ALA A 230 -11.33 -6.16 8.07
C ALA A 230 -10.51 -5.25 8.99
N THR A 231 -10.79 -3.95 8.95
CA THR A 231 -10.00 -2.92 9.62
C THR A 231 -10.88 -1.94 10.40
N ASN A 232 -10.29 -1.23 11.34
CA ASN A 232 -10.97 -0.25 12.20
C ASN A 232 -12.10 -0.84 13.06
N ILE A 233 -12.02 -2.15 13.35
CA ILE A 233 -13.07 -2.90 14.06
C ILE A 233 -12.97 -2.66 15.57
N PRO A 234 -14.06 -2.28 16.26
CA PRO A 234 -14.02 -2.10 17.70
C PRO A 234 -13.92 -3.47 18.39
N LEU A 235 -12.72 -3.85 18.85
CA LEU A 235 -12.49 -5.09 19.60
C LEU A 235 -12.46 -4.83 21.12
N ASP A 236 -12.81 -5.84 21.91
CA ASP A 236 -12.55 -5.87 23.35
C ASP A 236 -11.15 -6.38 23.67
N ALA A 237 -10.80 -6.41 24.96
CA ALA A 237 -9.48 -6.86 25.40
C ALA A 237 -9.21 -8.35 25.12
N GLN A 238 -10.26 -9.11 24.80
CA GLN A 238 -10.20 -10.52 24.44
C GLN A 238 -10.22 -10.73 22.92
N GLY A 239 -10.24 -9.65 22.12
CA GLY A 239 -10.28 -9.70 20.67
C GLY A 239 -11.67 -9.93 20.07
N ASN A 240 -12.75 -9.88 20.87
CA ASN A 240 -14.12 -10.01 20.36
C ASN A 240 -14.67 -8.67 19.89
N ILE A 241 -15.53 -8.69 18.89
CA ILE A 241 -16.17 -7.49 18.34
C ILE A 241 -17.13 -6.89 19.38
N ARG A 242 -16.86 -5.65 19.80
CA ARG A 242 -17.73 -4.88 20.71
C ARG A 242 -18.95 -4.37 19.95
N ARG A 243 -20.13 -4.59 20.52
CA ARG A 243 -21.39 -3.98 20.03
C ARG A 243 -21.40 -2.49 20.39
N SER A 244 -21.33 -1.62 19.39
CA SER A 244 -21.61 -0.18 19.56
C SER A 244 -23.11 0.09 19.45
N GLY A 245 -23.63 1.01 20.27
CA GLY A 245 -25.05 1.24 20.52
C GLY A 245 -25.90 1.51 19.28
N GLY A 246 -26.61 0.47 18.84
CA GLY A 246 -27.78 0.60 17.98
C GLY A 246 -27.57 0.40 16.47
N ALA A 247 -26.59 -0.38 16.02
CA ALA A 247 -26.61 -1.15 14.75
C ALA A 247 -25.24 -1.78 14.45
N VAL A 248 -25.23 -3.11 14.23
CA VAL A 248 -24.56 -3.76 13.08
C VAL A 248 -23.00 -3.74 12.98
N ALA A 249 -22.22 -3.49 14.04
CA ALA A 249 -20.74 -3.64 13.92
C ALA A 249 -20.25 -5.07 13.59
N ASP A 250 -21.13 -6.07 13.71
CA ASP A 250 -20.83 -7.49 13.56
C ASP A 250 -21.38 -8.07 12.24
N ASP A 251 -22.37 -7.45 11.58
CA ASP A 251 -23.05 -8.15 10.47
C ASP A 251 -22.19 -8.19 9.20
N ALA A 252 -21.32 -7.20 8.97
CA ALA A 252 -20.35 -7.26 7.88
C ALA A 252 -19.36 -8.43 8.09
N ILE A 253 -18.79 -8.54 9.28
CA ILE A 253 -17.83 -9.62 9.59
C ILE A 253 -18.51 -10.99 9.62
N LYS A 254 -19.73 -11.08 10.15
CA LYS A 254 -20.56 -12.29 10.10
C LYS A 254 -20.88 -12.68 8.66
N ALA A 255 -21.23 -11.72 7.80
CA ALA A 255 -21.50 -11.99 6.39
C ALA A 255 -20.27 -12.58 5.70
N ILE A 256 -19.07 -12.02 5.96
CA ILE A 256 -17.81 -12.57 5.44
C ILE A 256 -17.53 -13.98 5.97
N ARG A 257 -17.64 -14.18 7.29
CA ARG A 257 -17.37 -15.48 7.92
C ARG A 257 -18.37 -16.57 7.52
N SER A 258 -19.60 -16.20 7.18
CA SER A 258 -20.65 -17.14 6.76
C SER A 258 -20.63 -17.42 5.26
N ASN A 259 -19.89 -16.62 4.48
CA ASN A 259 -19.75 -16.80 3.04
C ASN A 259 -18.56 -17.74 2.76
N PRO A 260 -18.76 -18.89 2.09
CA PRO A 260 -17.71 -19.88 1.84
C PRO A 260 -16.59 -19.38 0.93
N ASP A 261 -16.85 -18.39 0.07
CA ASP A 261 -15.86 -17.84 -0.87
C ASP A 261 -15.02 -16.74 -0.22
N TRP A 262 -15.60 -16.00 0.72
CA TRP A 262 -14.92 -14.89 1.40
C TRP A 262 -14.23 -15.31 2.71
N HIS A 263 -14.78 -16.27 3.45
CA HIS A 263 -14.22 -16.70 4.72
C HIS A 263 -12.74 -17.14 4.62
N PRO A 264 -12.32 -17.93 3.61
CA PRO A 264 -10.91 -18.32 3.46
C PRO A 264 -9.97 -17.17 3.11
N LYS A 265 -10.51 -16.08 2.55
CA LYS A 265 -9.76 -14.89 2.14
C LYS A 265 -9.59 -13.88 3.29
N LEU A 266 -10.32 -14.06 4.40
CA LEU A 266 -10.32 -13.12 5.52
C LEU A 266 -8.98 -13.17 6.27
N LEU A 267 -8.24 -12.05 6.19
CA LEU A 267 -7.03 -11.80 6.95
C LEU A 267 -7.33 -11.56 8.45
N PRO A 268 -6.30 -11.61 9.31
CA PRO A 268 -6.43 -11.13 10.69
C PRO A 268 -7.06 -9.73 10.75
N ILE A 269 -7.95 -9.53 11.72
CA ILE A 269 -8.70 -8.28 11.86
C ILE A 269 -7.78 -7.22 12.49
N ILE A 270 -7.75 -6.02 11.91
CA ILE A 270 -7.11 -4.86 12.53
C ILE A 270 -8.12 -4.13 13.40
N ARG A 271 -7.81 -4.04 14.70
CA ARG A 271 -8.63 -3.32 15.67
C ARG A 271 -8.71 -1.83 15.37
N ARG A 272 -9.70 -1.16 15.96
CA ARG A 272 -9.85 0.30 15.89
C ARG A 272 -8.59 1.01 16.36
N LYS A 273 -7.91 1.62 15.41
CA LYS A 273 -6.68 2.40 15.60
C LYS A 273 -7.01 3.69 16.33
N GLN A 274 -6.66 3.77 17.62
CA GLN A 274 -6.73 5.04 18.34
C GLN A 274 -5.80 6.06 17.65
N ARG A 275 -6.20 7.33 17.62
CA ARG A 275 -5.42 8.42 17.00
C ARG A 275 -5.18 8.25 15.49
N PHE A 276 -5.99 7.46 14.79
CA PHE A 276 -5.86 7.28 13.34
C PHE A 276 -5.93 8.61 12.57
N LYS A 277 -6.79 9.54 12.97
CA LYS A 277 -6.92 10.84 12.29
C LYS A 277 -5.65 11.68 12.42
N ASP A 278 -4.93 11.50 13.52
CA ASP A 278 -3.70 12.23 13.81
C ASP A 278 -2.57 11.82 12.86
N THR A 279 -2.56 10.60 12.29
CA THR A 279 -1.47 10.17 11.39
C THR A 279 -1.41 11.01 10.11
N ILE A 280 -2.58 11.44 9.62
CA ILE A 280 -2.70 12.36 8.48
C ILE A 280 -2.20 13.74 8.90
N VAL A 281 -2.83 14.32 9.93
CA VAL A 281 -2.54 15.68 10.40
C VAL A 281 -1.09 15.87 10.80
N THR A 282 -0.48 14.85 11.41
CA THR A 282 0.90 14.92 11.88
C THR A 282 1.90 14.34 10.88
N GLN A 283 1.46 13.78 9.76
CA GLN A 283 2.29 13.10 8.76
C GLN A 283 3.23 12.06 9.40
N ARG A 284 2.63 11.22 10.26
CA ARG A 284 3.32 10.17 11.00
C ARG A 284 2.52 8.88 10.86
N PRO A 285 3.05 7.85 10.18
CA PRO A 285 2.52 6.50 10.26
C PRO A 285 2.38 6.05 11.74
N LEU A 286 1.45 5.13 12.01
CA LEU A 286 1.05 4.77 13.38
C LEU A 286 2.26 4.37 14.24
N ARG A 287 3.19 3.60 13.68
CA ARG A 287 4.43 3.17 14.35
C ARG A 287 5.27 4.33 14.90
N PHE A 288 5.28 5.47 14.21
CA PHE A 288 6.06 6.65 14.62
C PHE A 288 5.24 7.64 15.45
N LEU A 289 3.91 7.63 15.31
CA LEU A 289 3.00 8.45 16.09
C LEU A 289 2.76 7.88 17.49
N ASP A 290 2.50 6.58 17.57
CA ASP A 290 2.17 5.85 18.80
C ASP A 290 2.80 4.43 18.75
N PRO A 291 4.11 4.31 19.09
CA PRO A 291 4.85 3.05 18.97
C PRO A 291 4.34 1.93 19.88
N ARG A 292 3.46 2.24 20.85
CA ARG A 292 2.86 1.28 21.79
C ARG A 292 1.40 0.97 21.43
N ASN A 293 0.92 1.42 20.28
CA ASN A 293 -0.43 1.16 19.84
C ASN A 293 -0.62 -0.33 19.58
N GLU A 294 -1.60 -0.95 20.23
CA GLU A 294 -1.84 -2.39 20.11
C GLU A 294 -2.22 -2.83 18.68
N ALA A 295 -2.75 -1.92 17.85
CA ALA A 295 -3.06 -2.24 16.46
C ALA A 295 -1.81 -2.59 15.63
N LEU A 296 -0.61 -2.22 16.10
CA LEU A 296 0.65 -2.61 15.47
C LEU A 296 0.87 -4.13 15.52
N GLU A 297 0.34 -4.82 16.53
CA GLU A 297 0.38 -6.28 16.62
C GLU A 297 -0.55 -6.91 15.57
N ASP A 298 -1.74 -6.35 15.37
CA ASP A 298 -2.67 -6.82 14.34
C ASP A 298 -2.07 -6.61 12.93
N ILE A 299 -1.45 -5.45 12.69
CA ILE A 299 -0.76 -5.16 11.42
C ILE A 299 0.37 -6.18 11.18
N ALA A 300 1.13 -6.54 12.22
CA ALA A 300 2.17 -7.56 12.11
C ALA A 300 1.58 -8.95 11.80
N ALA A 301 0.45 -9.31 12.40
CA ALA A 301 -0.25 -10.57 12.10
C ALA A 301 -0.80 -10.60 10.67
N VAL A 302 -1.31 -9.48 10.16
CA VAL A 302 -1.71 -9.35 8.75
C VAL A 302 -0.51 -9.54 7.82
N ALA A 303 0.62 -8.89 8.12
CA ALA A 303 1.86 -9.08 7.34
C ALA A 303 2.33 -10.55 7.36
N ASP A 304 2.20 -11.26 8.49
CA ASP A 304 2.49 -12.69 8.58
C ASP A 304 1.57 -13.52 7.68
N ALA A 305 0.26 -13.25 7.71
CA ALA A 305 -0.74 -13.93 6.88
C ALA A 305 -0.54 -13.70 5.38
N LEU A 306 -0.04 -12.52 4.99
CA LEU A 306 0.36 -12.19 3.61
C LEU A 306 1.72 -12.81 3.20
N GLY A 307 2.39 -13.52 4.11
CA GLY A 307 3.69 -14.14 3.88
C GLY A 307 4.85 -13.13 3.85
N ILE A 308 4.67 -11.92 4.38
CA ILE A 308 5.70 -10.89 4.45
C ILE A 308 6.59 -11.18 5.67
N GLN A 309 7.47 -12.17 5.58
CA GLN A 309 8.28 -12.64 6.70
C GLN A 309 9.44 -11.69 7.03
N ARG A 310 9.93 -11.69 8.28
CA ARG A 310 11.13 -10.94 8.64
C ARG A 310 12.35 -11.53 7.95
N LEU A 311 13.07 -10.71 7.19
CA LEU A 311 14.33 -11.12 6.59
C LEU A 311 15.39 -11.24 7.69
N ASN A 312 16.00 -12.41 7.82
CA ASN A 312 17.16 -12.57 8.69
C ASN A 312 18.27 -11.62 8.23
N SER A 313 18.97 -10.99 9.17
CA SER A 313 20.01 -9.96 8.93
C SER A 313 21.27 -10.46 8.20
N THR A 314 21.18 -11.58 7.47
CA THR A 314 22.24 -12.15 6.64
C THR A 314 22.39 -11.49 5.27
N ARG A 315 21.60 -10.48 4.91
CA ARG A 315 22.04 -9.46 3.91
C ARG A 315 23.18 -8.65 4.56
N LYS A 316 24.35 -9.27 4.73
CA LYS A 316 25.58 -8.61 5.14
C LYS A 316 25.86 -7.50 4.13
N ARG A 317 26.00 -6.29 4.69
CA ARG A 317 26.27 -5.02 4.00
C ARG A 317 27.36 -5.15 2.94
#